data_AF-Q2LEX5-F1
#
_entry.id   AF-Q2LEX5-F1
#
_cell.length_a   1.000
_cell.length_b   1.000
_cell.length_c   1.000
_cell.angle_alpha   90.00
_cell.angle_beta   90.00
_cell.angle_gamma   90.00
#
_symmetry.space_group_name_H-M   'P 1'
#
loop_
_entity.id
_entity.type
_entity.pdbx_description
1 polymer ?
#
loop_
_entity_poly.entity_id
_entity_poly.type
_entity_poly.pdbx_seq_one_letter_code
_entity_poly.pdbx_strand_id
1 'polypeptide(L)'
;MTTANEARVLEEIERHLVEVEHLTAAADQVIELWPAALTEAEVDEFAAGLTVVGEEPDAPLPPAAYGLTDAVLDLEIEVAEGERLRDLYARRVELDLDSPKVLRKRLAGQQAAKLHALGQLPAVRALQAANALRLFTIAALTSLALALGWSTFGVHEFAADGALAWTLNWFAGWLVEPFLSLGLLSIVGAKAFFATRGHHVDSPTLNRIENVFLALTLGMNIYPTLPAPVGRAVKFEVPELVLHSLGPIVAVAIVRALPVLWAEFARLDHDVKITADTAATPEYRQNVAVDTTDEPVNDAFDYRVTNLTQDAKDKIRLGLLDRNAKAYRIRAALGCGMDYARAVRARLDQGA
;
A
#
# COMPACT_ATOMS: atom_id res chain seq x y z
N MET A 1 -4.61 -41.66 -15.87
CA MET A 1 -5.00 -40.24 -16.02
C MET A 1 -5.12 -39.51 -14.68
N THR A 2 -5.32 -40.20 -13.56
CA THR A 2 -5.43 -39.63 -12.20
C THR A 2 -4.11 -39.05 -11.65
N THR A 3 -2.97 -39.69 -11.93
CA THR A 3 -1.66 -39.32 -11.37
C THR A 3 -1.11 -37.97 -11.84
N ALA A 4 -1.49 -37.50 -13.03
CA ALA A 4 -1.03 -36.21 -13.57
C ALA A 4 -1.76 -35.01 -12.94
N ASN A 5 -3.02 -35.18 -12.53
CA ASN A 5 -3.77 -34.14 -11.83
C ASN A 5 -3.31 -34.01 -10.36
N GLU A 6 -2.98 -35.13 -9.70
CA GLU A 6 -2.46 -35.12 -8.34
C GLU A 6 -1.11 -34.39 -8.25
N ALA A 7 -0.20 -34.64 -9.20
CA ALA A 7 1.07 -33.93 -9.28
C ALA A 7 0.90 -32.42 -9.46
N ARG A 8 -0.08 -32.00 -10.28
CA ARG A 8 -0.34 -30.58 -10.53
C ARG A 8 -0.94 -29.87 -9.31
N VAL A 9 -1.78 -30.55 -8.55
CA VAL A 9 -2.36 -30.01 -7.31
C VAL A 9 -1.30 -29.89 -6.22
N LEU A 10 -0.38 -30.86 -6.11
CA LEU A 10 0.72 -30.79 -5.16
C LEU A 10 1.69 -29.64 -5.48
N GLU A 11 2.01 -29.43 -6.76
CA GLU A 11 2.87 -28.31 -7.20
C GLU A 11 2.21 -26.94 -6.95
N GLU A 12 0.88 -26.85 -7.06
CA GLU A 12 0.12 -25.63 -6.78
C GLU A 12 0.04 -25.36 -5.27
N ILE A 13 -0.09 -26.40 -4.44
CA ILE A 13 -0.05 -26.30 -2.98
C ILE A 13 1.35 -25.88 -2.49
N GLU A 14 2.42 -26.47 -3.03
CA GLU A 14 3.79 -26.08 -2.70
C GLU A 14 4.07 -24.62 -3.08
N ARG A 15 3.59 -24.18 -4.25
CA ARG A 15 3.70 -22.78 -4.70
C ARG A 15 3.02 -21.81 -3.72
N HIS A 16 1.82 -22.14 -3.26
CA HIS A 16 1.10 -21.30 -2.31
C HIS A 16 1.70 -21.34 -0.90
N LEU A 17 2.29 -22.47 -0.48
CA LEU A 17 3.02 -22.55 0.79
C LEU A 17 4.25 -21.63 0.79
N VAL A 18 5.02 -21.62 -0.30
CA VAL A 18 6.19 -20.72 -0.46
C VAL A 18 5.75 -19.25 -0.50
N GLU A 19 4.62 -18.95 -1.16
CA GLU A 19 4.07 -17.60 -1.21
C GLU A 19 3.61 -17.12 0.18
N VAL A 20 2.99 -18.00 0.97
CA VAL A 20 2.60 -17.71 2.36
C VAL A 20 3.84 -17.52 3.25
N GLU A 21 4.87 -18.33 3.10
CA GLU A 21 6.12 -18.23 3.88
C GLU A 21 6.86 -16.91 3.58
N HIS A 22 6.86 -16.47 2.31
CA HIS A 22 7.37 -15.16 1.92
C HIS A 22 6.54 -14.00 2.49
N LEU A 23 5.21 -14.14 2.56
CA LEU A 23 4.32 -13.13 3.15
C LEU A 23 4.48 -13.04 4.67
N THR A 24 4.69 -14.15 5.36
CA THR A 24 4.99 -14.15 6.81
C THR A 24 6.37 -13.59 7.10
N ALA A 25 7.38 -13.94 6.32
CA ALA A 25 8.73 -13.36 6.45
C ALA A 25 8.73 -11.84 6.17
N ALA A 26 7.93 -11.39 5.20
CA ALA A 26 7.75 -9.96 4.94
C ALA A 26 6.98 -9.25 6.07
N ALA A 27 6.00 -9.91 6.70
CA ALA A 27 5.29 -9.38 7.85
C ALA A 27 6.21 -9.25 9.07
N ASP A 28 7.04 -10.26 9.35
CA ASP A 28 8.05 -10.20 10.42
C ASP A 28 9.09 -9.11 10.18
N GLN A 29 9.51 -8.91 8.92
CA GLN A 29 10.41 -7.80 8.56
C GLN A 29 9.75 -6.43 8.78
N VAL A 30 8.46 -6.29 8.48
CA VAL A 30 7.70 -5.06 8.72
C VAL A 30 7.48 -4.81 10.22
N ILE A 31 7.32 -5.86 11.02
CA ILE A 31 7.21 -5.79 12.48
C ILE A 31 8.55 -5.42 13.12
N GLU A 32 9.67 -6.00 12.68
CA GLU A 32 11.02 -5.63 13.15
C GLU A 32 11.44 -4.22 12.72
N LEU A 33 10.97 -3.76 11.55
CA LEU A 33 11.27 -2.42 11.02
C LEU A 33 10.31 -1.34 11.54
N TRP A 34 9.32 -1.69 12.38
CA TRP A 34 8.46 -0.72 13.05
C TRP A 34 9.19 -0.15 14.27
N PRO A 35 9.75 1.08 14.20
CA PRO A 35 10.39 1.65 15.36
C PRO A 35 9.29 1.96 16.38
N ALA A 36 9.45 1.45 17.60
CA ALA A 36 8.77 2.00 18.77
C ALA A 36 8.96 3.51 18.73
N ALA A 37 7.83 4.23 18.82
CA ALA A 37 7.73 5.67 18.66
C ALA A 37 8.92 6.42 19.27
N LEU A 38 9.54 7.29 18.46
CA LEU A 38 10.42 8.35 18.94
C LEU A 38 9.72 9.05 20.11
N THR A 39 10.36 9.04 21.28
CA THR A 39 9.81 9.71 22.47
C THR A 39 9.80 11.22 22.24
N GLU A 40 8.73 11.91 22.67
CA GLU A 40 8.55 13.37 22.50
C GLU A 40 9.79 14.19 22.94
N ALA A 41 10.58 13.67 23.89
CA ALA A 41 11.83 14.27 24.36
C ALA A 41 12.91 14.45 23.27
N GLU A 42 12.98 13.57 22.26
CA GLU A 42 13.98 13.68 21.18
C GLU A 42 13.56 14.70 20.10
N VAL A 43 12.28 15.05 20.04
CA VAL A 43 11.74 16.05 19.10
C VAL A 43 11.96 17.46 19.64
N ASP A 44 11.84 17.66 20.96
CA ASP A 44 12.07 18.95 21.62
C ASP A 44 13.55 19.35 21.67
N GLU A 45 14.46 18.39 21.82
CA GLU A 45 15.92 18.64 21.79
C GLU A 45 16.40 19.09 20.41
N PHE A 46 15.72 18.66 19.34
CA PHE A 46 16.03 19.06 17.96
C PHE A 46 15.44 20.43 17.59
N ALA A 47 14.30 20.81 18.18
CA ALA A 47 13.66 22.11 17.95
C ALA A 47 14.43 23.27 18.62
N ALA A 48 15.17 23.01 19.71
CA ALA A 48 15.95 24.02 20.43
C ALA A 48 17.23 24.49 19.68
N GLY A 49 17.64 23.80 18.60
CA GLY A 49 18.86 24.10 17.85
C GLY A 49 18.72 25.11 16.70
N LEU A 50 17.51 25.62 16.42
CA LEU A 50 17.21 26.47 15.26
C LEU A 50 16.78 27.88 15.68
N THR A 51 17.68 28.62 16.33
CA THR A 51 17.59 30.09 16.43
C THR A 51 18.89 30.70 15.92
N VAL A 52 18.90 31.13 14.66
CA VAL A 52 19.94 32.03 14.13
C VAL A 52 19.25 33.27 13.56
N VAL A 53 19.42 34.34 14.34
CA VAL A 53 19.44 35.78 14.05
C VAL A 53 19.23 36.17 12.59
N GLY A 54 18.14 36.91 12.35
CA GLY A 54 17.94 37.69 11.14
C GLY A 54 18.79 38.96 11.16
N GLU A 55 19.43 39.23 10.04
CA GLU A 55 20.04 40.53 9.74
C GLU A 55 19.37 41.06 8.47
N GLU A 56 18.74 42.22 8.63
CA GLU A 56 17.96 42.98 7.67
C GLU A 56 18.90 43.91 6.87
N PRO A 57 18.81 43.99 5.53
CA PRO A 57 19.40 45.10 4.80
C PRO A 57 18.31 46.08 4.32
N ASP A 58 18.49 47.32 4.73
CA ASP A 58 17.64 48.46 4.42
C ASP A 58 18.17 49.23 3.17
N ALA A 59 17.23 49.73 2.38
CA ALA A 59 17.33 50.85 1.42
C ALA A 59 17.84 50.60 -0.04
N PRO A 60 17.50 51.48 -1.02
CA PRO A 60 16.73 51.10 -2.22
C PRO A 60 17.48 51.27 -3.56
N LEU A 61 17.08 50.49 -4.56
CA LEU A 61 17.58 50.59 -5.94
C LEU A 61 16.90 51.72 -6.74
N PRO A 62 17.65 52.61 -7.42
CA PRO A 62 17.10 53.43 -8.49
C PRO A 62 17.14 52.68 -9.85
N PRO A 63 16.19 52.96 -10.76
CA PRO A 63 16.13 52.29 -12.05
C PRO A 63 17.04 53.01 -13.04
N ALA A 64 18.06 52.33 -13.55
CA ALA A 64 18.83 52.80 -14.69
C ALA A 64 19.00 51.65 -15.68
N ALA A 65 18.13 51.66 -16.69
CA ALA A 65 18.31 50.93 -17.92
C ALA A 65 19.64 51.36 -18.57
N TYR A 66 20.67 50.54 -18.41
CA TYR A 66 21.87 50.60 -19.22
C TYR A 66 22.13 49.18 -19.73
N GLY A 67 22.26 49.06 -21.05
CA GLY A 67 22.63 47.80 -21.69
C GLY A 67 23.89 47.26 -21.03
N LEU A 68 23.76 46.08 -20.43
CA LEU A 68 24.87 45.33 -19.87
C LEU A 68 25.89 45.18 -21.00
N THR A 69 27.03 45.87 -20.86
CA THR A 69 28.18 45.61 -21.71
C THR A 69 28.62 44.17 -21.43
N ASP A 70 29.12 43.48 -22.45
CA ASP A 70 29.55 42.07 -22.34
C ASP A 70 30.47 41.84 -21.12
N ALA A 71 31.25 42.85 -20.75
CA ALA A 71 32.11 42.85 -19.57
C ALA A 71 31.37 42.67 -18.23
N VAL A 72 30.14 43.14 -18.08
CA VAL A 72 29.34 42.94 -16.84
C VAL A 72 28.75 41.53 -16.81
N LEU A 73 28.34 41.00 -17.96
CA LEU A 73 27.83 39.63 -18.07
C LEU A 73 28.93 38.61 -17.75
N ASP A 74 30.14 38.84 -18.25
CA ASP A 74 31.32 38.05 -17.93
C ASP A 74 31.65 38.09 -16.42
N LEU A 75 31.50 39.26 -15.80
CA LEU A 75 31.70 39.42 -14.36
C LEU A 75 30.66 38.66 -13.52
N GLU A 76 29.39 38.68 -13.95
CA GLU A 76 28.32 37.93 -13.27
C GLU A 76 28.54 36.42 -13.37
N ILE A 77 29.03 35.94 -14.52
CA ILE A 77 29.41 34.52 -14.69
C ILE A 77 30.57 34.15 -13.77
N GLU A 78 31.60 35.00 -13.68
CA GLU A 78 32.76 34.77 -12.81
C GLU A 78 32.36 34.77 -11.32
N VAL A 79 31.49 35.68 -10.90
CA VAL A 79 30.94 35.70 -9.54
C VAL A 79 30.11 34.44 -9.26
N ALA A 80 29.23 34.04 -10.18
CA ALA A 80 28.42 32.84 -10.02
C ALA A 80 29.27 31.54 -9.99
N GLU A 81 30.38 31.51 -10.72
CA GLU A 81 31.36 30.42 -10.65
C GLU A 81 32.10 30.43 -9.30
N GLY A 82 32.52 31.59 -8.82
CA GLY A 82 33.17 31.77 -7.52
C GLY A 82 32.29 31.32 -6.35
N GLU A 83 31.00 31.64 -6.36
CA GLU A 83 30.05 31.19 -5.35
C GLU A 83 29.84 29.67 -5.38
N ARG A 84 29.71 29.08 -6.57
CA ARG A 84 29.62 27.62 -6.73
C ARG A 84 30.88 26.92 -6.23
N LEU A 85 32.07 27.47 -6.51
CA LEU A 85 33.33 26.94 -5.99
C LEU A 85 33.38 27.02 -4.46
N ARG A 86 32.95 28.15 -3.87
CA ARG A 86 32.90 28.32 -2.41
C ARG A 86 31.98 27.30 -1.75
N ASP A 87 30.82 27.04 -2.33
CA ASP A 87 29.88 26.01 -1.88
C ASP A 87 30.49 24.60 -1.94
N LEU A 88 31.21 24.29 -3.02
CA LEU A 88 31.92 23.02 -3.17
C LEU A 88 33.07 22.88 -2.15
N TYR A 89 33.81 23.95 -1.87
CA TYR A 89 34.85 23.96 -0.85
C TYR A 89 34.29 23.85 0.57
N ALA A 90 33.18 24.53 0.89
CA ALA A 90 32.52 24.40 2.18
C ALA A 90 32.04 22.97 2.43
N ARG A 91 31.43 22.33 1.42
CA ARG A 91 31.06 20.90 1.49
C ARG A 91 32.27 19.99 1.65
N ARG A 92 33.39 20.30 0.99
CA ARG A 92 34.64 19.53 1.10
C ARG A 92 35.27 19.65 2.50
N VAL A 93 35.28 20.85 3.08
CA VAL A 93 35.80 21.09 4.44
C VAL A 93 34.96 20.35 5.48
N GLU A 94 33.63 20.30 5.31
CA GLU A 94 32.76 19.49 6.16
C GLU A 94 32.99 17.98 5.98
N LEU A 95 33.26 17.52 4.74
CA LEU A 95 33.61 16.14 4.41
C LEU A 95 34.97 15.68 4.95
N ASP A 96 35.96 16.58 5.02
CA ASP A 96 37.32 16.27 5.50
C ASP A 96 37.42 16.24 7.04
N LEU A 97 36.45 16.82 7.76
CA LEU A 97 36.42 16.86 9.24
C LEU A 97 35.60 15.72 9.86
N ASP A 98 34.68 15.11 9.12
CA ASP A 98 33.83 14.03 9.62
C ASP A 98 34.48 12.65 9.40
N SER A 99 34.51 11.82 10.45
CA SER A 99 34.81 10.40 10.30
C SER A 99 33.82 9.76 9.30
N PRO A 100 34.25 8.79 8.45
CA PRO A 100 33.37 8.09 7.52
C PRO A 100 32.15 7.43 8.19
N LYS A 101 32.21 7.14 9.51
CA LYS A 101 31.06 6.67 10.29
C LYS A 101 29.99 7.75 10.51
N VAL A 102 30.41 8.99 10.75
CA VAL A 102 29.52 10.14 10.98
C VAL A 102 28.82 10.53 9.69
N LEU A 103 29.55 10.57 8.57
CA LEU A 103 28.98 10.80 7.24
C LEU A 103 27.87 9.80 6.89
N ARG A 104 28.10 8.50 7.14
CA ARG A 104 27.08 7.46 6.90
C ARG A 104 25.84 7.66 7.77
N LYS A 105 26.01 8.01 9.05
CA LYS A 105 24.90 8.28 9.97
C LYS A 105 24.11 9.52 9.56
N ARG A 106 24.78 10.61 9.15
CA ARG A 106 24.13 11.84 8.64
C ARG A 106 23.37 11.58 7.35
N LEU A 107 23.96 10.84 6.40
CA LEU A 107 23.28 10.43 5.17
C LEU A 107 22.06 9.55 5.46
N ALA A 108 22.17 8.58 6.37
CA ALA A 108 21.03 7.77 6.81
C ALA A 108 19.93 8.65 7.45
N GLY A 109 20.30 9.64 8.27
CA GLY A 109 19.38 10.61 8.86
C GLY A 109 18.67 11.47 7.80
N GLN A 110 19.41 11.99 6.82
CA GLN A 110 18.83 12.75 5.70
C GLN A 110 17.91 11.88 4.82
N GLN A 111 18.27 10.62 4.59
CA GLN A 111 17.43 9.66 3.87
C GLN A 111 16.16 9.34 4.66
N ALA A 112 16.26 9.10 5.96
CA ALA A 112 15.12 8.89 6.85
C ALA A 112 14.19 10.11 6.89
N ALA A 113 14.74 11.34 6.97
CA ALA A 113 13.96 12.57 6.93
C ALA A 113 13.23 12.74 5.58
N LYS A 114 13.90 12.43 4.46
CA LYS A 114 13.28 12.45 3.12
C LYS A 114 12.19 11.38 2.99
N LEU A 115 12.41 10.17 3.51
CA LEU A 115 11.41 9.10 3.53
C LEU A 115 10.21 9.47 4.42
N HIS A 116 10.46 10.11 5.56
CA HIS A 116 9.41 10.62 6.44
C HIS A 116 8.60 11.72 5.75
N ALA A 117 9.26 12.68 5.09
CA ALA A 117 8.60 13.71 4.29
C ALA A 117 7.76 13.12 3.14
N LEU A 118 8.24 12.07 2.47
CA LEU A 118 7.47 11.33 1.47
C LEU A 118 6.28 10.58 2.10
N GLY A 119 6.46 10.01 3.30
CA GLY A 119 5.41 9.33 4.06
C GLY A 119 4.30 10.26 4.53
N GLN A 120 4.58 11.56 4.71
CA GLN A 120 3.60 12.58 5.09
C GLN A 120 2.66 12.99 3.94
N LEU A 121 3.03 12.67 2.69
CA LEU A 121 2.18 12.98 1.53
C LEU A 121 0.83 12.26 1.64
N PRO A 122 -0.30 12.94 1.39
CA PRO A 122 -1.64 12.38 1.57
C PRO A 122 -1.85 11.13 0.70
N ALA A 123 -1.32 11.11 -0.52
CA ALA A 123 -1.39 9.95 -1.41
C ALA A 123 -0.63 8.72 -0.87
N VAL A 124 0.48 8.93 -0.17
CA VAL A 124 1.27 7.83 0.43
C VAL A 124 0.57 7.31 1.69
N ARG A 125 -0.04 8.18 2.50
CA ARG A 125 -0.87 7.78 3.63
C ARG A 125 -2.10 6.99 3.21
N ALA A 126 -2.79 7.39 2.13
CA ALA A 126 -3.91 6.63 1.56
C ALA A 126 -3.46 5.23 1.11
N LEU A 127 -2.29 5.12 0.45
CA LEU A 127 -1.73 3.82 0.07
C LEU A 127 -1.35 2.95 1.28
N GLN A 128 -0.77 3.55 2.32
CA GLN A 128 -0.46 2.84 3.57
C GLN A 128 -1.72 2.34 4.27
N ALA A 129 -2.76 3.17 4.35
CA ALA A 129 -4.05 2.78 4.92
C ALA A 129 -4.71 1.65 4.11
N ALA A 130 -4.68 1.73 2.77
CA ALA A 130 -5.19 0.67 1.90
C ALA A 130 -4.40 -0.63 2.06
N ASN A 131 -3.07 -0.56 2.18
CA ASN A 131 -2.22 -1.73 2.41
C ASN A 131 -2.47 -2.35 3.79
N ALA A 132 -2.60 -1.53 4.84
CA ALA A 132 -2.94 -2.00 6.19
C ALA A 132 -4.31 -2.67 6.21
N LEU A 133 -5.31 -2.06 5.57
CA LEU A 133 -6.65 -2.63 5.44
C LEU A 133 -6.63 -3.98 4.72
N ARG A 134 -5.84 -4.08 3.64
CA ARG A 134 -5.64 -5.33 2.91
C ARG A 134 -4.99 -6.39 3.81
N LEU A 135 -3.94 -6.04 4.56
CA LEU A 135 -3.27 -6.95 5.49
C LEU A 135 -4.24 -7.46 6.57
N PHE A 136 -4.98 -6.57 7.22
CA PHE A 136 -5.96 -6.94 8.24
C PHE A 136 -7.09 -7.79 7.67
N THR A 137 -7.54 -7.48 6.46
CA THR A 137 -8.57 -8.27 5.78
C THR A 137 -8.06 -9.69 5.48
N ILE A 138 -6.84 -9.82 4.96
CA ILE A 138 -6.24 -11.14 4.69
C ILE A 138 -6.09 -11.90 6.01
N ALA A 139 -5.49 -11.30 7.04
CA ALA A 139 -5.29 -11.94 8.34
C ALA A 139 -6.62 -12.41 8.97
N ALA A 140 -7.66 -11.57 8.90
CA ALA A 140 -9.00 -11.92 9.37
C ALA A 140 -9.63 -13.06 8.58
N LEU A 141 -9.54 -13.05 7.24
CA LEU A 141 -10.08 -14.12 6.41
C LEU A 141 -9.31 -15.44 6.61
N THR A 142 -8.00 -15.38 6.79
CA THR A 142 -7.17 -16.55 7.12
C THR A 142 -7.54 -17.10 8.49
N SER A 143 -7.68 -16.24 9.50
CA SER A 143 -8.12 -16.66 10.85
C SER A 143 -9.52 -17.26 10.83
N LEU A 144 -10.45 -16.70 10.05
CA LEU A 144 -11.79 -17.25 9.84
C LEU A 144 -11.72 -18.64 9.19
N ALA A 145 -10.93 -18.80 8.12
CA ALA A 145 -10.76 -20.10 7.45
C ALA A 145 -10.17 -21.16 8.40
N LEU A 146 -9.16 -20.80 9.20
CA LEU A 146 -8.58 -21.69 10.21
C LEU A 146 -9.58 -22.06 11.30
N ALA A 147 -10.36 -21.09 11.80
CA ALA A 147 -11.39 -21.32 12.79
C ALA A 147 -12.49 -22.27 12.29
N LEU A 148 -12.94 -22.06 11.04
CA LEU A 148 -13.92 -22.94 10.39
C LEU A 148 -13.35 -24.34 10.14
N GLY A 149 -12.10 -24.44 9.69
CA GLY A 149 -11.40 -25.70 9.51
C GLY A 149 -11.35 -26.50 10.81
N TRP A 150 -10.85 -25.87 11.89
CA TRP A 150 -10.78 -26.46 13.23
C TRP A 150 -12.15 -26.93 13.73
N SER A 151 -13.19 -26.08 13.59
CA SER A 151 -14.58 -26.43 13.92
C SER A 151 -15.06 -27.67 13.17
N THR A 152 -14.73 -27.74 11.87
CA THR A 152 -15.15 -28.84 11.01
C THR A 152 -14.45 -30.14 11.40
N PHE A 153 -13.17 -30.11 11.80
CA PHE A 153 -12.48 -31.29 12.33
C PHE A 153 -13.18 -31.85 13.58
N GLY A 154 -13.59 -31.00 14.52
CA GLY A 154 -14.29 -31.42 15.74
C GLY A 154 -15.66 -32.06 15.46
N VAL A 155 -16.40 -31.55 14.48
CA VAL A 155 -17.71 -32.08 14.10
C VAL A 155 -17.62 -33.28 13.14
N HIS A 156 -16.55 -33.39 12.35
CA HIS A 156 -16.39 -34.46 11.37
C HIS A 156 -16.41 -35.84 12.02
N GLU A 157 -15.71 -36.01 13.14
CA GLU A 157 -15.67 -37.28 13.86
C GLU A 157 -17.07 -37.73 14.31
N PHE A 158 -17.91 -36.78 14.73
CA PHE A 158 -19.29 -37.03 15.08
C PHE A 158 -20.17 -37.28 13.85
N ALA A 159 -20.07 -36.45 12.82
CA ALA A 159 -20.91 -36.49 11.64
C ALA A 159 -20.61 -37.67 10.71
N ALA A 160 -19.37 -38.17 10.72
CA ALA A 160 -18.97 -39.33 9.94
C ALA A 160 -19.52 -40.64 10.53
N ASP A 161 -19.87 -40.69 11.82
CA ASP A 161 -20.45 -41.87 12.51
C ASP A 161 -19.75 -43.21 12.16
N GLY A 162 -18.41 -43.18 12.16
CA GLY A 162 -17.60 -44.36 11.81
C GLY A 162 -17.62 -44.75 10.32
N ALA A 163 -18.09 -43.88 9.42
CA ALA A 163 -18.03 -44.11 7.98
C ALA A 163 -16.61 -44.40 7.51
N LEU A 164 -16.47 -45.35 6.60
CA LEU A 164 -15.17 -45.64 5.98
C LEU A 164 -14.62 -44.39 5.29
N ALA A 165 -13.31 -44.18 5.44
CA ALA A 165 -12.60 -43.13 4.74
C ALA A 165 -12.90 -43.20 3.23
N TRP A 166 -13.01 -42.03 2.59
CA TRP A 166 -13.28 -41.87 1.15
C TRP A 166 -14.69 -42.27 0.68
N THR A 167 -15.61 -42.58 1.59
CA THR A 167 -17.03 -42.76 1.24
C THR A 167 -17.75 -41.42 1.10
N LEU A 168 -18.89 -41.42 0.40
CA LEU A 168 -19.72 -40.22 0.26
C LEU A 168 -20.13 -39.64 1.62
N ASN A 169 -20.44 -40.52 2.60
CA ASN A 169 -20.80 -40.10 3.95
C ASN A 169 -19.62 -39.44 4.69
N TRP A 170 -18.40 -39.94 4.48
CA TRP A 170 -17.18 -39.34 5.04
C TRP A 170 -16.96 -37.93 4.49
N PHE A 171 -17.20 -37.70 3.20
CA PHE A 171 -17.17 -36.35 2.61
C PHE A 171 -18.33 -35.46 3.06
N ALA A 172 -19.53 -36.02 3.22
CA ALA A 172 -20.69 -35.28 3.69
C ALA A 172 -20.44 -34.70 5.09
N GLY A 173 -19.76 -35.45 5.98
CA GLY A 173 -19.36 -34.97 7.30
C GLY A 173 -18.52 -33.68 7.26
N TRP A 174 -17.66 -33.51 6.25
CA TRP A 174 -16.86 -32.29 6.06
C TRP A 174 -17.69 -31.07 5.64
N LEU A 175 -18.90 -31.26 5.12
CA LEU A 175 -19.73 -30.18 4.58
C LEU A 175 -20.82 -29.71 5.55
N VAL A 176 -21.18 -30.50 6.57
CA VAL A 176 -22.23 -30.16 7.55
C VAL A 176 -21.90 -28.84 8.25
N GLU A 177 -20.71 -28.74 8.82
CA GLU A 177 -20.30 -27.60 9.61
C GLU A 177 -20.09 -26.32 8.77
N PRO A 178 -19.38 -26.35 7.62
CA PRO A 178 -19.27 -25.18 6.74
C PRO A 178 -20.63 -24.68 6.26
N PHE A 179 -21.59 -25.56 5.98
CA PHE A 179 -22.92 -25.15 5.53
C PHE A 179 -23.67 -24.37 6.62
N LEU A 180 -23.67 -24.87 7.86
CA LEU A 180 -24.30 -24.18 8.99
C LEU A 180 -23.58 -22.87 9.32
N SER A 181 -22.25 -22.89 9.28
CA SER A 181 -21.42 -21.70 9.52
C SER A 181 -21.61 -20.63 8.46
N LEU A 182 -21.75 -20.99 7.18
CA LEU A 182 -22.06 -20.06 6.09
C LEU A 182 -23.44 -19.41 6.28
N GLY A 183 -24.43 -20.18 6.73
CA GLY A 183 -25.74 -19.66 7.09
C GLY A 183 -25.65 -18.59 8.18
N LEU A 184 -24.98 -18.90 9.29
CA LEU A 184 -24.74 -17.96 10.38
C LEU A 184 -23.94 -16.73 9.93
N LEU A 185 -22.84 -16.95 9.21
CA LEU A 185 -21.97 -15.94 8.63
C LEU A 185 -22.75 -14.95 7.77
N SER A 186 -23.67 -15.45 6.93
CA SER A 186 -24.48 -14.60 6.05
C SER A 186 -25.40 -13.66 6.84
N ILE A 187 -26.00 -14.14 7.94
CA ILE A 187 -26.90 -13.35 8.78
C ILE A 187 -26.11 -12.30 9.56
N VAL A 188 -25.02 -12.71 10.21
CA VAL A 188 -24.18 -11.83 11.02
C VAL A 188 -23.48 -10.79 10.13
N GLY A 189 -22.95 -11.22 8.99
CA GLY A 189 -22.35 -10.35 7.98
C GLY A 189 -23.35 -9.35 7.40
N ALA A 190 -24.60 -9.77 7.13
CA ALA A 190 -25.64 -8.85 6.68
C ALA A 190 -25.97 -7.79 7.75
N LYS A 191 -26.13 -8.18 9.02
CA LYS A 191 -26.36 -7.23 10.12
C LYS A 191 -25.22 -6.22 10.24
N ALA A 192 -23.99 -6.71 10.23
CA ALA A 192 -22.80 -5.86 10.31
C ALA A 192 -22.71 -4.91 9.12
N PHE A 193 -23.01 -5.39 7.90
CA PHE A 193 -23.04 -4.57 6.69
C PHE A 193 -24.11 -3.48 6.71
N PHE A 194 -25.32 -3.76 7.24
CA PHE A 194 -26.32 -2.70 7.39
C PHE A 194 -25.91 -1.68 8.46
N ALA A 195 -25.28 -2.14 9.54
CA ALA A 195 -24.78 -1.26 10.59
C ALA A 195 -23.74 -0.26 10.08
N THR A 196 -22.85 -0.65 9.16
CA THR A 196 -21.88 0.29 8.54
C THR A 196 -22.55 1.41 7.74
N ARG A 197 -23.79 1.20 7.28
CA ARG A 197 -24.60 2.19 6.56
C ARG A 197 -25.58 2.96 7.44
N GLY A 198 -25.43 2.86 8.76
CA GLY A 198 -26.30 3.52 9.73
C GLY A 198 -27.67 2.86 9.89
N HIS A 199 -27.91 1.70 9.26
CA HIS A 199 -29.15 0.96 9.39
C HIS A 199 -28.97 -0.21 10.37
N HIS A 200 -29.54 -0.09 11.56
CA HIS A 200 -29.53 -1.17 12.54
C HIS A 200 -30.70 -2.12 12.26
N VAL A 201 -30.41 -3.33 11.81
CA VAL A 201 -31.42 -4.38 11.62
C VAL A 201 -31.65 -5.07 12.96
N ASP A 202 -32.52 -4.47 13.79
CA ASP A 202 -32.95 -5.08 15.04
C ASP A 202 -34.26 -5.84 14.83
N SER A 203 -34.13 -7.13 14.50
CA SER A 203 -35.26 -8.03 14.35
C SER A 203 -35.14 -9.17 15.35
N PRO A 204 -36.13 -9.35 16.26
CA PRO A 204 -36.10 -10.42 17.25
C PRO A 204 -36.09 -11.81 16.59
N THR A 205 -36.71 -11.97 15.43
CA THR A 205 -36.67 -13.21 14.64
C THR A 205 -35.25 -13.50 14.17
N LEU A 206 -34.54 -12.49 13.66
CA LEU A 206 -33.18 -12.64 13.16
C LEU A 206 -32.17 -12.92 14.30
N ASN A 207 -32.39 -12.32 15.47
CA ASN A 207 -31.62 -12.62 16.68
C ASN A 207 -31.86 -14.06 17.17
N ARG A 208 -33.10 -14.56 17.10
CA ARG A 208 -33.40 -15.96 17.45
C ARG A 208 -32.74 -16.94 16.49
N ILE A 209 -32.82 -16.69 15.18
CA ILE A 209 -32.19 -17.56 14.17
C ILE A 209 -30.68 -17.61 14.41
N GLU A 210 -30.04 -16.46 14.58
CA GLU A 210 -28.61 -16.38 14.90
C GLU A 210 -28.26 -17.19 16.16
N ASN A 211 -29.00 -17.01 17.25
CA ASN A 211 -28.79 -17.76 18.49
C ASN A 211 -28.99 -19.27 18.30
N VAL A 212 -29.94 -19.69 17.46
CA VAL A 212 -30.17 -21.11 17.15
C VAL A 212 -28.99 -21.69 16.36
N PHE A 213 -28.51 -20.98 15.33
CA PHE A 213 -27.33 -21.42 14.57
C PHE A 213 -26.09 -21.48 15.46
N LEU A 214 -25.86 -20.45 16.29
CA LEU A 214 -24.78 -20.42 17.27
C LEU A 214 -24.87 -21.60 18.24
N ALA A 215 -26.03 -21.83 18.83
CA ALA A 215 -26.24 -22.93 19.76
C ALA A 215 -26.07 -24.29 19.09
N LEU A 216 -26.42 -24.43 17.81
CA LEU A 216 -26.25 -25.66 17.06
C LEU A 216 -24.77 -25.93 16.75
N THR A 217 -24.06 -24.97 16.17
CA THR A 217 -22.61 -25.08 15.87
C THR A 217 -21.80 -25.31 17.15
N LEU A 218 -22.08 -24.52 18.19
CA LEU A 218 -21.42 -24.68 19.48
C LEU A 218 -21.79 -26.01 20.14
N GLY A 219 -23.08 -26.38 20.08
CA GLY A 219 -23.59 -27.63 20.63
C GLY A 219 -22.92 -28.85 20.02
N MET A 220 -22.75 -28.90 18.69
CA MET A 220 -22.09 -30.02 18.01
C MET A 220 -20.59 -30.12 18.38
N ASN A 221 -19.89 -29.00 18.51
CA ASN A 221 -18.49 -29.00 18.94
C ASN A 221 -18.30 -29.41 20.40
N ILE A 222 -19.27 -29.07 21.25
CA ILE A 222 -19.22 -29.33 22.70
C ILE A 222 -19.83 -30.70 23.05
N TYR A 223 -20.70 -31.24 22.21
CA TYR A 223 -21.41 -32.49 22.49
C TYR A 223 -20.49 -33.66 22.90
N PRO A 224 -19.32 -33.89 22.26
CA PRO A 224 -18.41 -34.98 22.67
C PRO A 224 -17.85 -34.81 24.09
N THR A 225 -17.74 -33.58 24.58
CA THR A 225 -17.19 -33.26 25.90
C THR A 225 -18.25 -33.21 27.01
N LEU A 226 -19.54 -33.32 26.67
CA LEU A 226 -20.60 -33.35 27.68
C LEU A 226 -20.61 -34.70 28.41
N PRO A 227 -20.74 -34.71 29.75
CA PRO A 227 -20.89 -35.95 30.51
C PRO A 227 -22.20 -36.63 30.09
N ALA A 228 -22.08 -37.79 29.44
CA ALA A 228 -23.25 -38.56 28.99
C ALA A 228 -24.20 -38.83 30.17
N PRO A 229 -25.54 -38.65 30.02
CA PRO A 229 -26.49 -38.78 31.14
C PRO A 229 -26.61 -40.19 31.75
N VAL A 230 -25.90 -41.21 31.28
CA VAL A 230 -26.03 -42.59 31.78
C VAL A 230 -24.68 -43.30 31.81
N GLY A 231 -24.12 -43.46 33.01
CA GLY A 231 -23.22 -44.57 33.35
C GLY A 231 -21.73 -44.47 33.00
N ARG A 232 -21.25 -43.38 32.39
CA ARG A 232 -19.81 -43.21 32.10
C ARG A 232 -19.27 -42.01 32.87
N ALA A 233 -18.43 -42.26 33.88
CA ALA A 233 -17.70 -41.23 34.61
C ALA A 233 -16.61 -40.62 33.70
N VAL A 234 -17.02 -39.83 32.73
CA VAL A 234 -16.11 -39.02 31.92
C VAL A 234 -15.77 -37.80 32.76
N LYS A 235 -14.48 -37.57 33.02
CA LYS A 235 -14.03 -36.37 33.70
C LYS A 235 -14.37 -35.19 32.80
N PHE A 236 -15.22 -34.29 33.29
CA PHE A 236 -15.49 -33.04 32.60
C PHE A 236 -14.25 -32.16 32.72
N GLU A 237 -13.53 -31.99 31.62
CA GLU A 237 -12.36 -31.12 31.55
C GLU A 237 -12.75 -29.78 30.92
N VAL A 238 -12.90 -28.77 31.78
CA VAL A 238 -13.14 -27.37 31.37
C VAL A 238 -12.19 -26.89 30.26
N PRO A 239 -10.88 -27.25 30.24
CA PRO A 239 -9.98 -26.86 29.16
C PRO A 239 -10.40 -27.38 27.78
N GLU A 240 -10.94 -28.59 27.71
CA GLU A 240 -11.36 -29.22 26.45
C GLU A 240 -12.61 -28.54 25.87
N LEU A 241 -13.54 -28.20 26.75
CA LEU A 241 -14.73 -27.40 26.42
C LEU A 241 -14.35 -26.03 25.83
N VAL A 242 -13.42 -25.35 26.50
CA VAL A 242 -12.94 -24.03 26.05
C VAL A 242 -12.27 -24.15 24.68
N LEU A 243 -11.42 -25.15 24.49
CA LEU A 243 -10.70 -25.36 23.23
C LEU A 243 -11.64 -25.63 22.04
N HIS A 244 -12.68 -26.44 22.23
CA HIS A 244 -13.66 -26.73 21.17
C HIS A 244 -14.64 -25.57 20.90
N SER A 245 -14.88 -24.71 21.89
CA SER A 245 -15.71 -23.51 21.70
C SER A 245 -14.99 -22.37 20.96
N LEU A 246 -13.66 -22.39 20.93
CA LEU A 246 -12.84 -21.27 20.45
C LEU A 246 -13.08 -20.98 18.96
N GLY A 247 -13.16 -22.01 18.12
CA GLY A 247 -13.35 -21.88 16.66
C GLY A 247 -14.63 -21.09 16.31
N PRO A 248 -15.82 -21.57 16.72
CA PRO A 248 -17.08 -20.87 16.47
C PRO A 248 -17.10 -19.43 17.01
N ILE A 249 -16.54 -19.20 18.20
CA ILE A 249 -16.50 -17.87 18.83
C ILE A 249 -15.64 -16.91 18.00
N VAL A 250 -14.44 -17.34 17.61
CA VAL A 250 -13.51 -16.54 16.79
C VAL A 250 -14.13 -16.23 15.43
N ALA A 251 -14.77 -17.21 14.78
CA ALA A 251 -15.44 -17.01 13.50
C ALA A 251 -16.49 -15.89 13.58
N VAL A 252 -17.37 -15.94 14.58
CA VAL A 252 -18.43 -14.93 14.76
C VAL A 252 -17.84 -13.56 15.11
N ALA A 253 -16.80 -13.53 15.93
CA ALA A 253 -16.12 -12.30 16.30
C ALA A 253 -15.51 -11.60 15.08
N ILE A 254 -14.80 -12.32 14.21
CA ILE A 254 -14.19 -11.78 12.98
C ILE A 254 -15.27 -11.16 12.09
N VAL A 255 -16.37 -11.88 11.88
CA VAL A 255 -17.44 -11.48 10.97
C VAL A 255 -18.16 -10.23 11.43
N ARG A 256 -18.32 -10.08 12.75
CA ARG A 256 -18.88 -8.86 13.35
C ARG A 256 -17.90 -7.70 13.32
N ALA A 257 -16.61 -7.96 13.52
CA ALA A 257 -15.59 -6.93 13.61
C ALA A 257 -15.17 -6.37 12.23
N LEU A 258 -15.06 -7.22 11.21
CA LEU A 258 -14.47 -6.84 9.92
C LEU A 258 -15.22 -5.69 9.23
N PRO A 259 -16.56 -5.69 9.15
CA PRO A 259 -17.28 -4.59 8.52
C PRO A 259 -17.17 -3.28 9.30
N VAL A 260 -17.13 -3.35 10.63
CA VAL A 260 -16.93 -2.17 11.50
C VAL A 260 -15.54 -1.57 11.26
N LEU A 261 -14.51 -2.41 11.22
CA LEU A 261 -13.14 -1.98 10.89
C LEU A 261 -13.10 -1.32 9.51
N TRP A 262 -13.69 -1.94 8.49
CA TRP A 262 -13.77 -1.37 7.14
C TRP A 262 -14.48 -0.02 7.12
N ALA A 263 -15.56 0.14 7.90
CA ALA A 263 -16.29 1.41 7.99
C ALA A 263 -15.45 2.51 8.63
N GLU A 264 -14.70 2.20 9.70
CA GLU A 264 -13.82 3.18 10.35
C GLU A 264 -12.63 3.57 9.46
N PHE A 265 -12.02 2.61 8.76
CA PHE A 265 -10.99 2.92 7.76
C PHE A 265 -11.52 3.78 6.61
N ALA A 266 -12.75 3.52 6.14
CA ALA A 266 -13.39 4.36 5.14
C ALA A 266 -13.64 5.79 5.65
N ARG A 267 -13.97 5.96 6.94
CA ARG A 267 -14.13 7.29 7.56
C ARG A 267 -12.81 8.05 7.65
N LEU A 268 -11.73 7.38 8.06
CA LEU A 268 -10.39 7.97 8.15
C LEU A 268 -9.91 8.56 6.81
N ASP A 269 -10.29 7.95 5.70
CA ASP A 269 -9.93 8.41 4.35
C ASP A 269 -10.64 9.73 3.96
N HIS A 270 -11.83 10.00 4.53
CA HIS A 270 -12.65 11.19 4.22
C HIS A 270 -12.40 12.36 5.17
N ASP A 271 -11.80 12.12 6.35
CA ASP A 271 -11.48 13.15 7.34
C ASP A 271 -10.14 13.87 7.05
N VAL A 272 -9.50 13.54 5.92
CA VAL A 272 -8.61 14.46 5.21
C VAL A 272 -9.47 15.60 4.65
N LYS A 273 -9.99 16.43 5.56
CA LYS A 273 -10.37 17.80 5.22
C LYS A 273 -9.10 18.42 4.66
N ILE A 274 -9.04 18.51 3.34
CA ILE A 274 -8.29 19.55 2.66
C ILE A 274 -8.82 20.83 3.30
N THR A 275 -8.13 21.35 4.32
CA THR A 275 -8.32 22.72 4.78
C THR A 275 -8.28 23.54 3.51
N ALA A 276 -9.40 24.21 3.21
CA ALA A 276 -9.60 24.92 1.96
C ALA A 276 -8.58 26.05 1.72
N ASP A 277 -7.68 26.32 2.67
CA ASP A 277 -6.49 27.15 2.51
C ASP A 277 -5.30 26.44 1.83
N THR A 278 -5.42 25.15 1.54
CA THR A 278 -4.52 24.42 0.64
C THR A 278 -5.34 23.65 -0.39
N ALA A 279 -6.35 24.31 -0.96
CA ALA A 279 -6.88 23.95 -2.27
C ALA A 279 -5.89 24.33 -3.39
N ALA A 280 -4.60 24.03 -3.19
CA ALA A 280 -3.81 23.55 -4.31
C ALA A 280 -4.28 22.13 -4.52
N THR A 281 -5.15 21.93 -5.51
CA THR A 281 -5.35 20.65 -6.19
C THR A 281 -4.05 19.87 -6.17
N PRO A 282 -4.05 18.54 -5.91
CA PRO A 282 -2.88 17.76 -6.24
C PRO A 282 -2.73 17.85 -7.76
N GLU A 283 -1.95 18.82 -8.21
CA GLU A 283 -1.30 18.77 -9.50
C GLU A 283 -0.50 17.48 -9.46
N TYR A 284 -1.12 16.42 -9.98
CA TYR A 284 -0.40 15.46 -10.78
C TYR A 284 0.46 16.32 -11.71
N ARG A 285 1.77 16.41 -11.42
CA ARG A 285 2.71 17.33 -12.05
C ARG A 285 2.55 17.26 -13.57
N GLN A 286 1.70 18.13 -14.08
CA GLN A 286 1.38 18.28 -15.48
C GLN A 286 2.40 19.31 -15.95
N ASN A 287 3.60 18.82 -16.26
CA ASN A 287 4.65 19.62 -16.91
C ASN A 287 4.25 19.92 -18.36
N VAL A 288 3.10 20.56 -18.55
CA VAL A 288 2.72 21.25 -19.78
C VAL A 288 1.93 22.45 -19.28
N ALA A 289 2.52 23.64 -19.41
CA ALA A 289 1.74 24.87 -19.39
C ALA A 289 0.68 24.75 -20.48
N VAL A 290 -0.54 24.38 -20.08
CA VAL A 290 -1.72 24.50 -20.94
C VAL A 290 -2.20 25.92 -20.73
N ASP A 291 -1.73 26.79 -21.61
CA ASP A 291 -2.42 28.05 -21.88
C ASP A 291 -3.83 27.67 -22.36
N THR A 292 -4.83 28.15 -21.64
CA THR A 292 -6.24 27.86 -21.90
C THR A 292 -6.68 28.61 -23.15
N THR A 293 -6.60 27.95 -24.30
CA THR A 293 -7.42 28.25 -25.47
C THR A 293 -8.01 26.95 -26.00
N ASP A 294 -9.34 26.94 -26.15
CA ASP A 294 -10.13 25.86 -26.76
C ASP A 294 -9.68 25.59 -28.22
N GLU A 295 -8.63 24.81 -28.41
CA GLU A 295 -8.20 24.31 -29.72
C GLU A 295 -8.20 22.77 -29.77
N PRO A 296 -8.55 22.17 -30.92
CA PRO A 296 -8.84 20.76 -31.06
C PRO A 296 -7.62 19.89 -30.70
N VAL A 297 -7.88 18.76 -30.03
CA VAL A 297 -6.93 17.77 -29.47
C VAL A 297 -5.77 17.32 -30.40
N ASN A 298 -5.84 17.61 -31.71
CA ASN A 298 -4.74 17.38 -32.66
C ASN A 298 -3.58 18.38 -32.51
N ASP A 299 -3.84 19.62 -32.08
CA ASP A 299 -2.80 20.67 -32.02
C ASP A 299 -1.78 20.43 -30.90
N ALA A 300 -2.21 19.86 -29.77
CA ALA A 300 -1.32 19.52 -28.67
C ALA A 300 -0.33 18.39 -29.03
N PHE A 301 -0.78 17.40 -29.81
CA PHE A 301 0.10 16.34 -30.32
C PHE A 301 1.10 16.92 -31.32
N ASP A 302 0.63 17.74 -32.27
CA ASP A 302 1.48 18.33 -33.29
C ASP A 302 2.51 19.32 -32.73
N TYR A 303 2.11 20.15 -31.76
CA TYR A 303 2.99 21.04 -31.03
C TYR A 303 4.11 20.27 -30.30
N ARG A 304 3.74 19.18 -29.61
CA ARG A 304 4.70 18.34 -28.90
C ARG A 304 5.65 17.62 -29.86
N VAL A 305 5.16 17.13 -30.99
CA VAL A 305 6.00 16.54 -32.04
C VAL A 305 6.95 17.60 -32.62
N THR A 306 6.51 18.85 -32.84
CA THR A 306 7.37 19.94 -33.32
C THR A 306 8.52 20.23 -32.37
N ASN A 307 8.24 20.35 -31.07
CA ASN A 307 9.27 20.60 -30.05
C ASN A 307 10.26 19.43 -29.95
N LEU A 308 9.76 18.18 -29.99
CA LEU A 308 10.63 16.99 -29.98
C LEU A 308 11.46 16.86 -31.27
N THR A 309 10.93 17.29 -32.42
CA THR A 309 11.69 17.35 -33.68
C THR A 309 12.81 18.38 -33.59
N GLN A 310 12.59 19.52 -32.94
CA GLN A 310 13.63 20.53 -32.75
C GLN A 310 14.74 20.03 -31.81
N ASP A 311 14.39 19.42 -30.66
CA ASP A 311 15.35 18.80 -29.74
C ASP A 311 16.15 17.68 -30.42
N ALA A 312 15.50 16.87 -31.28
CA ALA A 312 16.19 15.86 -32.08
C ALA A 312 17.21 16.48 -33.06
N LYS A 313 16.88 17.60 -33.71
CA LYS A 313 17.81 18.32 -34.61
C LYS A 313 19.01 18.89 -33.86
N ASP A 314 18.80 19.44 -32.68
CA ASP A 314 19.87 19.97 -31.85
C ASP A 314 20.80 18.84 -31.34
N LYS A 315 20.24 17.69 -30.95
CA LYS A 315 21.04 16.49 -30.60
C LYS A 315 21.81 15.91 -31.79
N ILE A 316 21.28 15.99 -33.01
CA ILE A 316 22.01 15.61 -34.23
C ILE A 316 23.17 16.58 -34.48
N ARG A 317 22.95 17.90 -34.30
CA ARG A 317 24.00 18.92 -34.45
C ARG A 317 25.14 18.72 -33.44
N LEU A 318 24.80 18.30 -32.22
CA LEU A 318 25.75 18.00 -31.15
C LEU A 318 26.42 16.62 -31.28
N GLY A 319 26.08 15.82 -32.32
CA GLY A 319 26.64 14.48 -32.52
C GLY A 319 26.16 13.41 -31.54
N LEU A 320 25.14 13.74 -30.71
CA LEU A 320 24.57 12.83 -29.71
C LEU A 320 23.54 11.85 -30.31
N LEU A 321 23.01 12.18 -31.49
CA LEU A 321 22.05 11.37 -32.22
C LEU A 321 22.46 11.28 -33.69
N ASP A 322 22.50 10.07 -34.25
CA ASP A 322 22.77 9.85 -35.68
C ASP A 322 21.59 10.38 -36.52
N ARG A 323 21.89 11.06 -37.64
CA ARG A 323 20.88 11.54 -38.60
C ARG A 323 20.00 10.40 -39.13
N ASN A 324 20.53 9.18 -39.19
CA ASN A 324 19.80 7.99 -39.64
C ASN A 324 19.24 7.12 -38.49
N ALA A 325 19.20 7.66 -37.25
CA ALA A 325 18.77 6.90 -36.08
C ALA A 325 17.36 6.31 -36.25
N LYS A 326 17.22 5.02 -35.91
CA LYS A 326 15.91 4.35 -35.89
C LYS A 326 15.02 4.91 -34.78
N ALA A 327 13.69 4.84 -34.95
CA ALA A 327 12.72 5.42 -34.01
C ALA A 327 12.92 4.96 -32.54
N TYR A 328 13.39 3.74 -32.29
CA TYR A 328 13.70 3.28 -30.93
C TYR A 328 14.88 4.03 -30.28
N ARG A 329 15.87 4.47 -31.08
CA ARG A 329 17.00 5.29 -30.61
C ARG A 329 16.58 6.73 -30.36
N ILE A 330 15.70 7.27 -31.21
CA ILE A 330 15.07 8.58 -30.99
C ILE A 330 14.25 8.56 -29.69
N ARG A 331 13.47 7.51 -29.46
CA ARG A 331 12.73 7.29 -28.20
C ARG A 331 13.65 7.30 -26.98
N ALA A 332 14.75 6.55 -27.02
CA ALA A 332 15.70 6.48 -25.92
C ALA A 332 16.42 7.82 -25.67
N ALA A 333 16.78 8.54 -26.74
CA ALA A 333 17.48 9.82 -26.65
C ALA A 333 16.58 10.98 -26.19
N LEU A 334 15.28 10.93 -26.46
CA LEU A 334 14.31 11.99 -26.13
C LEU A 334 13.42 11.64 -24.93
N GLY A 335 13.46 10.41 -24.42
CA GLY A 335 12.63 9.97 -23.30
C GLY A 335 11.13 10.00 -23.59
N CYS A 336 10.72 9.88 -24.86
CA CYS A 336 9.32 10.03 -25.29
C CYS A 336 8.62 8.67 -25.53
N GLY A 337 7.30 8.71 -25.78
CA GLY A 337 6.52 7.54 -26.20
C GLY A 337 6.85 7.09 -27.62
N MET A 338 6.53 5.83 -27.96
CA MET A 338 6.91 5.26 -29.26
C MET A 338 6.24 5.96 -30.45
N ASP A 339 5.00 6.44 -30.29
CA ASP A 339 4.26 7.11 -31.36
C ASP A 339 4.82 8.50 -31.67
N TYR A 340 5.21 9.25 -30.63
CA TYR A 340 5.96 10.50 -30.78
C TYR A 340 7.31 10.27 -31.47
N ALA A 341 8.04 9.21 -31.10
CA ALA A 341 9.32 8.89 -31.73
C ALA A 341 9.18 8.53 -33.23
N ARG A 342 8.08 7.88 -33.62
CA ARG A 342 7.76 7.61 -35.04
C ARG A 342 7.38 8.89 -35.78
N ALA A 343 6.55 9.75 -35.18
CA ALA A 343 6.14 11.02 -35.78
C ALA A 343 7.33 11.98 -35.96
N VAL A 344 8.21 12.09 -34.96
CA VAL A 344 9.45 12.87 -35.04
C VAL A 344 10.35 12.37 -36.16
N ARG A 345 10.49 11.04 -36.29
CA ARG A 345 11.27 10.45 -37.38
C ARG A 345 10.69 10.79 -38.75
N ALA A 346 9.39 10.64 -38.94
CA ALA A 346 8.72 10.98 -40.18
C ALA A 346 8.94 12.46 -40.56
N ARG A 347 8.94 13.39 -39.59
CA ARG A 347 9.24 14.81 -39.83
C ARG A 347 10.71 15.08 -40.12
N LEU A 348 11.64 14.35 -39.51
CA LEU A 348 13.07 14.44 -39.84
C LEU A 348 13.35 13.96 -41.27
N ASP A 349 12.64 12.91 -41.73
CA ASP A 349 12.74 12.39 -43.09
C ASP A 349 12.13 13.35 -44.14
N GLN A 350 11.12 14.16 -43.75
CA GLN A 350 10.48 15.15 -44.63
C GLN A 350 11.27 16.46 -44.77
N GLY A 351 12.15 16.78 -43.81
CA GLY A 351 12.93 18.02 -43.78
C GLY A 351 14.41 17.86 -44.21
N ALA A 352 14.74 16.75 -44.88
CA ALA A 352 16.11 16.35 -45.23
C ALA A 352 16.54 16.75 -46.64
#